data_AF-A0A7X5R1Q6-F1
#
_entry.id   AF-A0A7X5R1Q6-F1
#
_cell.length_a   1.000
_cell.length_b   1.000
_cell.length_c   1.000
_cell.angle_alpha   90.00
_cell.angle_beta   90.00
_cell.angle_gamma   90.00
#
_symmetry.space_group_name_H-M   'P 1'
#
loop_
_entity.id
_entity.type
_entity.pdbx_description
1 polymer ?
#
loop_
_entity_poly.entity_id
_entity_poly.type
_entity_poly.pdbx_seq_one_letter_code
_entity_poly.pdbx_strand_id
1 'polypeptide(L)'
;MTAQGFNVFLDELTNDAQTWDGFAEEMRALLVIAETGCNIPDYVIDGIAYGMGLKGTFDVAHTDFVEHLKSGVDYFASIGPILRQTRINYEAADGYARWLLEQAQ
;
A
#
# COMPACT_ATOMS: atom_id res chain seq x y z
N MET A 1 16.02 26.71 -2.23
CA MET A 1 14.63 26.36 -1.85
C MET A 1 14.06 27.53 -1.08
N THR A 2 12.86 28.01 -1.42
CA THR A 2 12.18 29.10 -0.69
C THR A 2 11.35 28.53 0.46
N ALA A 3 11.03 29.34 1.47
CA ALA A 3 10.12 28.94 2.55
C ALA A 3 8.79 28.37 2.02
N GLN A 4 8.24 29.03 0.99
CA GLN A 4 7.03 28.58 0.33
C GLN A 4 7.21 27.23 -0.39
N GLY A 5 8.31 27.04 -1.11
CA GLY A 5 8.59 25.78 -1.80
C GLY A 5 8.80 24.59 -0.85
N PHE A 6 9.33 24.84 0.34
CA PHE A 6 9.47 23.78 1.35
C PHE A 6 8.14 23.39 1.99
N ASN A 7 7.28 24.37 2.30
CA ASN A 7 5.95 24.07 2.81
C ASN A 7 5.12 23.28 1.78
N VAL A 8 5.24 23.62 0.49
CA VAL A 8 4.64 22.82 -0.60
C VAL A 8 5.16 21.37 -0.56
N PHE A 9 6.48 21.16 -0.42
CA PHE A 9 7.03 19.82 -0.28
C PHE A 9 6.47 19.04 0.93
N LEU A 10 6.32 19.69 2.09
CA LEU A 10 5.74 19.03 3.28
C LEU A 10 4.26 18.64 3.06
N ASP A 11 3.52 19.48 2.33
CA ASP A 11 2.13 19.18 1.96
C ASP A 11 2.06 18.07 0.91
N GLU A 12 2.97 18.05 -0.06
CA GLU A 12 3.13 16.95 -1.02
C GLU A 12 3.38 15.61 -0.32
N LEU A 13 4.24 15.55 0.70
CA LEU A 13 4.43 14.32 1.51
C LEU A 13 3.12 13.82 2.14
N THR A 14 2.23 14.73 2.52
CA THR A 14 0.95 14.38 3.14
C THR A 14 -0.06 13.90 2.09
N ASN A 15 -0.11 14.56 0.93
CA ASN A 15 -0.97 14.17 -0.18
C ASN A 15 -0.55 12.82 -0.77
N ASP A 16 0.75 12.60 -0.92
CA ASP A 16 1.30 11.32 -1.36
C ASP A 16 0.98 10.23 -0.34
N ALA A 17 1.11 10.50 0.97
CA ALA A 17 0.72 9.54 2.00
C ALA A 17 -0.75 9.11 1.88
N GLN A 18 -1.66 10.05 1.64
CA GLN A 18 -3.07 9.74 1.42
C GLN A 18 -3.31 8.91 0.15
N THR A 19 -2.55 9.20 -0.91
CA THR A 19 -2.62 8.43 -2.16
C THR A 19 -2.20 6.96 -1.94
N TRP A 20 -1.12 6.74 -1.17
CA TRP A 20 -0.67 5.39 -0.82
C TRP A 20 -1.63 4.65 0.10
N ASP A 21 -2.27 5.34 1.04
CA ASP A 21 -3.35 4.76 1.85
C ASP A 21 -4.51 4.29 0.97
N GLY A 22 -4.90 5.09 -0.04
CA GLY A 22 -5.91 4.72 -1.02
C GLY A 22 -5.55 3.46 -1.82
N PHE A 23 -4.30 3.36 -2.31
CA PHE A 23 -3.84 2.14 -2.98
C PHE A 23 -3.84 0.91 -2.06
N ALA A 24 -3.49 1.09 -0.79
CA ALA A 24 -3.56 0.00 0.19
C ALA A 24 -5.00 -0.46 0.43
N GLU A 25 -5.98 0.45 0.44
CA GLU A 25 -7.41 0.12 0.55
C GLU A 25 -7.93 -0.63 -0.69
N GLU A 26 -7.60 -0.17 -1.90
CA GLU A 26 -7.97 -0.87 -3.14
C GLU A 26 -7.37 -2.28 -3.19
N MET A 27 -6.10 -2.43 -2.81
CA MET A 27 -5.43 -3.73 -2.75
C MET A 27 -6.03 -4.65 -1.68
N ARG A 28 -6.48 -4.10 -0.54
CA ARG A 28 -7.23 -4.88 0.46
C ARG A 28 -8.55 -5.38 -0.09
N ALA A 29 -9.26 -4.56 -0.86
CA ALA A 29 -10.50 -5.00 -1.51
C ALA A 29 -10.24 -6.15 -2.50
N LEU A 30 -9.17 -6.07 -3.28
CA LEU A 30 -8.73 -7.16 -4.17
C LEU A 30 -8.36 -8.43 -3.40
N LEU A 31 -7.64 -8.29 -2.28
CA LEU A 31 -7.30 -9.41 -1.42
C LEU A 31 -8.55 -10.12 -0.88
N VAL A 32 -9.56 -9.35 -0.41
CA VAL A 32 -10.83 -9.94 0.06
C VAL A 32 -11.52 -10.71 -1.07
N ILE A 33 -11.53 -10.19 -2.30
CA ILE A 33 -12.08 -10.90 -3.46
C ILE A 33 -11.29 -12.19 -3.74
N ALA A 34 -9.97 -12.15 -3.67
CA ALA A 34 -9.14 -13.33 -3.89
C ALA A 34 -9.38 -14.40 -2.81
N GLU A 35 -9.48 -14.01 -1.53
CA GLU A 35 -9.71 -14.92 -0.41
C GLU A 35 -11.11 -15.53 -0.42
N THR A 36 -12.14 -14.76 -0.80
CA THR A 36 -13.55 -15.17 -0.66
C THR A 36 -14.21 -15.58 -1.97
N GLY A 37 -13.89 -14.92 -3.08
CA GLY A 37 -14.54 -15.11 -4.38
C GLY A 37 -13.79 -16.05 -5.33
N CYS A 38 -12.47 -16.21 -5.14
CA CYS A 38 -11.64 -17.07 -6.00
C CYS A 38 -11.28 -18.42 -5.35
N ASN A 39 -11.84 -18.73 -4.17
CA ASN A 39 -11.62 -20.01 -3.53
C ASN A 39 -12.34 -21.11 -4.32
N ILE A 40 -11.59 -22.00 -4.96
CA ILE A 40 -12.12 -23.04 -5.85
C ILE A 40 -12.98 -24.15 -5.23
N PRO A 41 -12.97 -24.43 -3.91
CA PRO A 41 -13.90 -25.41 -3.34
C PRO A 41 -15.36 -25.15 -3.73
N ASP A 42 -15.71 -23.90 -4.03
CA ASP A 42 -17.08 -23.48 -4.37
C ASP A 42 -17.36 -23.40 -5.89
N TYR A 43 -16.34 -23.38 -6.74
CA TYR A 43 -16.49 -23.30 -8.20
C TYR A 43 -16.06 -24.59 -8.87
N VAL A 44 -17.07 -25.34 -9.31
CA VAL A 44 -17.06 -26.65 -9.98
C VAL A 44 -15.86 -26.80 -10.94
N ILE A 45 -14.80 -27.47 -10.48
CA ILE A 45 -13.88 -28.17 -11.37
C ILE A 45 -14.67 -29.37 -11.91
N ASP A 46 -14.82 -29.49 -13.23
CA ASP A 46 -15.51 -30.65 -13.80
C ASP A 46 -14.83 -31.96 -13.34
N GLY A 47 -15.58 -33.07 -13.32
CA GLY A 47 -15.05 -34.34 -12.78
C GLY A 47 -13.78 -34.85 -13.50
N ILE A 48 -13.56 -34.47 -14.75
CA ILE A 48 -12.35 -34.79 -15.52
C ILE A 48 -11.18 -33.95 -15.00
N ALA A 49 -11.36 -32.65 -14.85
CA ALA A 49 -10.34 -31.75 -14.34
C ALA A 49 -9.96 -32.06 -12.87
N TYR A 50 -10.92 -32.53 -12.07
CA TYR A 50 -10.64 -33.04 -10.72
C TYR A 50 -9.85 -34.35 -10.77
N GLY A 51 -10.28 -35.29 -11.62
CA GLY A 51 -9.58 -36.57 -11.84
C GLY A 51 -8.16 -36.41 -12.40
N MET A 52 -7.88 -35.31 -13.12
CA MET A 52 -6.55 -34.93 -13.60
C MET A 52 -5.67 -34.25 -12.54
N GLY A 53 -6.18 -34.03 -11.32
CA GLY A 53 -5.42 -33.40 -10.24
C GLY A 53 -5.27 -31.88 -10.35
N LEU A 54 -5.97 -31.23 -11.28
CA LEU A 54 -5.85 -29.78 -11.53
C LEU A 54 -6.31 -28.94 -10.34
N LYS A 55 -7.15 -29.51 -9.45
CA LYS A 55 -7.53 -28.86 -8.19
C LYS A 55 -6.31 -28.53 -7.33
N GLY A 56 -5.38 -29.47 -7.16
CA GLY A 56 -4.19 -29.24 -6.34
C GLY A 56 -3.31 -28.13 -6.91
N THR A 57 -3.14 -28.11 -8.24
CA THR A 57 -2.43 -27.02 -8.92
C THR A 57 -3.12 -25.68 -8.73
N PHE A 58 -4.45 -25.64 -8.79
CA PHE A 58 -5.18 -24.41 -8.54
C PHE A 58 -5.07 -23.96 -7.09
N ASP A 59 -5.22 -24.86 -6.11
CA ASP A 59 -5.13 -24.52 -4.69
C ASP A 59 -3.76 -23.89 -4.37
N VAL A 60 -2.68 -24.42 -4.95
CA VAL A 60 -1.32 -23.85 -4.84
C VAL A 60 -1.26 -22.47 -5.49
N ALA A 61 -1.70 -22.34 -6.74
CA ALA A 61 -1.67 -21.06 -7.45
C ALA A 61 -2.53 -19.97 -6.75
N HIS A 62 -3.66 -20.36 -6.18
CA HIS A 62 -4.53 -19.49 -5.39
C HIS A 62 -3.85 -19.04 -4.11
N THR A 63 -3.20 -19.96 -3.40
CA THR A 63 -2.42 -19.66 -2.19
C THR A 63 -1.31 -18.67 -2.48
N ASP A 64 -0.48 -18.94 -3.50
CA ASP A 64 0.62 -18.06 -3.92
C ASP A 64 0.09 -16.67 -4.31
N PHE A 65 -1.02 -16.62 -5.06
CA PHE A 65 -1.64 -15.36 -5.46
C PHE A 65 -2.14 -14.54 -4.27
N VAL A 66 -2.81 -15.17 -3.30
CA VAL A 66 -3.28 -14.53 -2.07
C VAL A 66 -2.10 -14.02 -1.23
N GLU A 67 -1.02 -14.80 -1.12
CA GLU A 67 0.20 -14.39 -0.41
C GLU A 67 0.87 -13.16 -1.05
N HIS A 68 0.97 -13.13 -2.38
CA HIS A 68 1.49 -11.97 -3.10
C HIS A 68 0.62 -10.73 -2.91
N LEU A 69 -0.71 -10.88 -2.94
CA LEU A 69 -1.62 -9.77 -2.66
C LEU A 69 -1.48 -9.25 -1.23
N LYS A 70 -1.34 -10.14 -0.23
CA LYS A 70 -1.06 -9.76 1.17
C LYS A 70 0.22 -8.94 1.28
N SER A 71 1.30 -9.44 0.69
CA SER A 71 2.58 -8.70 0.69
C SER A 71 2.46 -7.34 0.01
N GLY A 72 1.67 -7.23 -1.06
CA GLY A 72 1.40 -5.96 -1.73
C GLY A 72 0.62 -4.99 -0.83
N VAL A 73 -0.44 -5.46 -0.18
CA VAL A 73 -1.22 -4.68 0.80
C VAL A 73 -0.32 -4.12 1.89
N ASP A 74 0.52 -4.96 2.50
CA ASP A 74 1.42 -4.54 3.57
C ASP A 74 2.45 -3.53 3.09
N TYR A 75 2.99 -3.72 1.89
CA TYR A 75 3.94 -2.79 1.28
C TYR A 75 3.31 -1.40 1.09
N PHE A 76 2.15 -1.31 0.43
CA PHE A 76 1.49 -0.02 0.20
C PHE A 76 1.04 0.64 1.51
N ALA A 77 0.52 -0.13 2.46
CA ALA A 77 0.13 0.37 3.78
C ALA A 77 1.31 0.91 4.60
N SER A 78 2.55 0.51 4.29
CA SER A 78 3.74 0.99 4.97
C SER A 78 4.21 2.38 4.50
N ILE A 79 3.90 2.76 3.26
CA ILE A 79 4.46 3.98 2.64
C ILE A 79 3.85 5.24 3.25
N GLY A 80 2.52 5.28 3.42
CA GLY A 80 1.83 6.44 4.00
C GLY A 80 2.38 6.85 5.37
N PRO A 81 2.52 5.92 6.33
CA PRO A 81 3.17 6.19 7.61
C PRO A 81 4.60 6.74 7.50
N ILE A 82 5.42 6.19 6.58
CA ILE A 82 6.79 6.66 6.37
C ILE A 82 6.82 8.12 5.88
N LEU A 83 5.94 8.48 4.95
CA LEU A 83 5.85 9.84 4.42
C LEU A 83 5.38 10.85 5.48
N ARG A 84 4.38 10.49 6.28
CA ARG A 84 3.95 11.31 7.42
C ARG A 84 5.06 11.48 8.46
N GLN A 85 5.76 10.40 8.78
CA GLN A 85 6.89 10.46 9.70
C GLN A 85 8.02 11.34 9.14
N THR A 86 8.26 11.28 7.83
CA THR A 86 9.25 12.13 7.15
C THR A 86 8.88 13.61 7.29
N ARG A 87 7.61 13.98 7.09
CA ARG A 87 7.13 15.35 7.37
C ARG A 87 7.40 15.76 8.81
N ILE A 88 6.99 14.95 9.78
CA ILE A 88 7.20 15.24 11.22
C ILE A 88 8.69 15.46 11.52
N ASN A 89 9.57 14.63 10.96
CA ASN A 89 11.01 14.75 11.16
C ASN A 89 11.56 16.06 10.58
N TYR A 90 11.04 16.51 9.43
CA TYR A 90 11.40 17.79 8.83
C TYR A 90 10.89 18.98 9.64
N GLU A 91 9.65 18.93 10.12
CA GLU A 91 9.05 19.98 10.97
C GLU A 91 9.76 20.08 12.33
N ALA A 92 10.20 18.95 12.89
CA ALA A 92 10.92 18.88 14.15
C ALA A 92 12.43 19.18 14.04
N ALA A 93 12.98 19.27 12.83
CA ALA A 93 14.39 19.58 12.66
C ALA A 93 14.69 21.01 13.13
N ASP A 94 15.55 21.17 14.14
CA ASP A 94 15.92 22.46 14.76
C ASP A 94 16.43 23.55 13.79
N GLY A 95 16.83 23.14 12.58
CA GLY A 95 17.20 24.05 11.49
C GLY A 95 16.02 24.67 10.77
N TYR A 96 14.85 24.01 10.72
CA TYR A 96 13.68 24.48 9.98
C TYR A 96 13.03 25.71 10.63
N ALA A 97 12.77 25.68 11.93
CA ALA A 97 12.23 26.82 12.67
C ALA A 97 13.17 28.04 12.61
N ARG A 98 14.49 27.80 12.67
CA ARG A 98 15.51 28.85 12.52
C ARG A 98 15.56 29.43 11.10
N TRP A 99 15.54 28.57 10.10
CA TRP A 99 15.57 28.96 8.69
C TRP A 99 14.30 29.72 8.24
N LEU A 100 13.12 29.36 8.76
CA LEU A 100 11.88 30.11 8.51
C LEU A 100 11.97 31.55 9.05
N LEU A 101 12.56 31.72 10.24
CA LEU A 101 12.79 33.04 10.83
C LEU A 101 13.78 33.87 9.99
N GLU A 102 14.80 33.24 9.42
CA GLU A 102 15.78 33.90 8.53
C GLU A 102 15.19 34.31 7.17
N GLN A 103 14.18 33.60 6.65
CA GLN A 103 13.50 34.00 5.40
C GLN A 103 12.37 35.01 5.58
N ALA A 104 11.92 35.26 6.80
CA ALA A 104 10.87 36.23 7.12
C ALA A 104 11.42 37.66 7.34
N GLN A 105 12.75 37.84 7.29
CA GLN A 105 13.46 39.13 7.34
C GLN A 105 13.81 39.61 5.93
#